data_AF-A0AAV4IBR4-F1
#
_entry.id   AF-A0AAV4IBR4-F1
#
_cell.length_a   1.000
_cell.length_b   1.000
_cell.length_c   1.000
_cell.angle_alpha   90.00
_cell.angle_beta   90.00
_cell.angle_gamma   90.00
#
_symmetry.space_group_name_H-M   'P 1'
#
loop_
_entity.id
_entity.type
_entity.pdbx_description
1 polymer ?
#
loop_
_entity_poly.entity_id
_entity_poly.type
_entity_poly.pdbx_seq_one_letter_code
_entity_poly.pdbx_strand_id
1 'polypeptide(L)'
;MLVKKNINYPSQGDRIINTYEVSEEEPHLFACAPFKMETALQGVSFLPKRVCDVRAVEVARAWRLTDHSVEGLTFTVPRVKMEFFQDDLYPPTQVTWKPTMTAAEWLSGSNRQAETISLRPPDMTPCKTQGRELFINFSCCFIVVVKVTIVIEY
;
A
#
# COMPACT_ATOMS: atom_id res chain seq x y z
N MET A 1 14.60 -6.36 8.82
CA MET A 1 13.26 -6.60 9.38
C MET A 1 12.32 -6.90 8.20
N LEU A 2 12.11 -8.18 7.88
CA LEU A 2 11.13 -8.58 6.87
C LEU A 2 9.74 -8.32 7.45
N VAL A 3 9.18 -7.13 7.20
CA VAL A 3 7.76 -6.90 7.42
C VAL A 3 7.04 -7.76 6.38
N LYS A 4 6.73 -9.01 6.76
CA LYS A 4 5.78 -9.84 6.01
C LYS A 4 4.53 -8.98 5.82
N LYS A 5 4.23 -8.62 4.56
CA LYS A 5 2.96 -8.00 4.17
C LYS A 5 1.83 -9.05 4.25
N ASN A 6 1.62 -9.59 5.44
CA ASN A 6 0.43 -10.36 5.77
C ASN A 6 -0.55 -9.36 6.38
N ILE A 7 -1.32 -8.72 5.51
CA ILE A 7 -2.44 -7.86 5.90
C ILE A 7 -3.51 -8.80 6.44
N ASN A 8 -3.64 -8.88 7.76
CA ASN A 8 -4.78 -9.55 8.36
C ASN A 8 -6.01 -8.66 8.16
N TYR A 9 -7.09 -9.31 7.72
CA TYR A 9 -8.38 -8.72 7.37
C TYR A 9 -8.92 -7.86 8.52
N PRO A 10 -9.67 -6.79 8.23
CA PRO A 10 -10.31 -6.05 9.30
C PRO A 10 -11.27 -6.98 10.04
N SER A 11 -11.45 -6.79 11.35
CA SER A 11 -12.31 -7.68 12.12
C SER A 11 -13.72 -7.67 11.53
N GLN A 12 -14.27 -8.85 11.30
CA GLN A 12 -15.65 -9.03 10.85
C GLN A 12 -16.58 -8.19 11.72
N GLY A 13 -17.37 -7.31 11.11
CA GLY A 13 -18.27 -6.39 11.82
C GLY A 13 -17.76 -4.96 11.98
N ASP A 14 -16.48 -4.69 11.71
CA ASP A 14 -15.95 -3.32 11.77
C ASP A 14 -16.50 -2.46 10.61
N ARG A 15 -16.66 -1.16 10.85
CA ARG A 15 -17.07 -0.17 9.83
C ARG A 15 -15.96 0.83 9.51
N ILE A 16 -14.79 0.65 10.10
CA ILE A 16 -13.70 1.60 10.06
C ILE A 16 -12.42 0.84 9.74
N ILE A 17 -11.71 1.29 8.71
CA ILE A 17 -10.34 0.86 8.44
C ILE A 17 -9.42 1.92 9.03
N ASN A 18 -8.73 1.55 10.10
CA ASN A 18 -7.69 2.39 10.67
C ASN A 18 -6.44 2.32 9.78
N THR A 19 -5.77 3.44 9.63
CA THR A 19 -4.58 3.60 8.81
C THR A 19 -3.50 4.24 9.65
N TYR A 20 -2.27 3.75 9.53
CA TYR A 20 -1.13 4.23 10.28
C TYR A 20 0.05 4.44 9.34
N GLU A 21 0.83 5.47 9.61
CA GLU A 21 2.13 5.70 9.00
C GLU A 21 3.22 5.17 9.94
N VAL A 22 4.18 4.45 9.37
CA VAL A 22 5.32 3.89 10.11
C VAL A 22 6.53 4.76 9.84
N SER A 23 7.20 5.24 10.88
CA SER A 23 8.43 6.03 10.79
C SER A 23 9.49 5.52 11.77
N GLU A 24 10.75 5.88 11.51
CA GLU A 24 11.87 5.59 12.42
C GLU A 24 11.88 6.54 13.63
N GLU A 25 11.16 7.66 13.56
CA GLU A 25 11.01 8.62 14.66
C GLU A 25 9.96 8.14 15.67
N GLU A 26 10.21 8.33 16.97
CA GLU A 26 9.23 8.09 18.03
C GLU A 26 7.96 8.95 17.78
N PRO A 27 6.72 8.42 17.94
CA PRO A 27 6.30 7.11 18.49
C PRO A 27 6.28 5.94 17.50
N HIS A 28 6.96 6.04 16.35
CA HIS A 28 7.06 5.07 15.26
C HIS A 28 5.77 4.78 14.49
N LEU A 29 4.60 4.88 15.13
CA LEU A 29 3.29 4.69 14.52
C LEU A 29 2.47 5.97 14.65
N PHE A 30 2.17 6.58 13.52
CA PHE A 30 1.40 7.82 13.44
C PHE A 30 0.02 7.49 12.89
N ALA A 31 -1.03 7.76 13.67
CA ALA A 31 -2.39 7.51 13.23
C ALA A 31 -2.78 8.47 12.09
N CYS A 32 -3.19 7.91 10.96
CA CYS A 32 -3.75 8.68 9.84
C CYS A 32 -5.28 8.76 9.94
N ALA A 33 -5.89 9.57 9.07
CA ALA A 33 -7.34 9.73 9.02
C ALA A 33 -8.03 8.37 8.77
N PRO A 34 -8.96 7.92 9.64
CA PRO A 34 -9.61 6.63 9.49
C PRO A 34 -10.57 6.63 8.29
N PHE A 35 -10.57 5.54 7.54
CA PHE A 35 -11.52 5.34 6.44
C PHE A 35 -12.81 4.74 6.98
N LYS A 36 -13.89 5.53 6.97
CA LYS A 36 -15.21 5.16 7.50
C LYS A 36 -16.12 4.63 6.39
N MET A 37 -16.90 3.63 6.71
CA MET A 37 -17.83 2.95 5.81
C MET A 37 -19.21 2.91 6.44
N GLU A 38 -20.25 2.92 5.61
CA GLU A 38 -21.65 2.85 6.08
C GLU A 38 -22.01 1.44 6.56
N THR A 39 -21.57 0.44 5.81
CA THR A 39 -21.83 -0.97 6.05
C THR A 39 -20.66 -1.65 6.77
N ALA A 40 -20.99 -2.69 7.54
CA ALA A 40 -19.97 -3.50 8.19
C ALA A 40 -19.21 -4.33 7.15
N LEU A 41 -17.90 -4.43 7.33
CA LEU A 41 -17.07 -5.30 6.51
C LEU A 41 -17.15 -6.74 7.01
N GLN A 42 -17.19 -7.67 6.07
CA GLN A 42 -16.95 -9.09 6.34
C GLN A 42 -15.51 -9.48 5.98
N GLY A 43 -14.91 -8.79 5.01
CA GLY A 43 -13.54 -9.00 4.58
C GLY A 43 -13.08 -7.92 3.61
N VAL A 44 -11.77 -7.77 3.46
CA VAL A 44 -11.14 -6.83 2.52
C VAL A 44 -9.91 -7.47 1.88
N SER A 45 -9.80 -7.41 0.56
CA SER A 45 -8.63 -7.88 -0.17
C SER A 45 -8.00 -6.74 -0.95
N PHE A 46 -6.73 -6.44 -0.67
CA PHE A 46 -5.97 -5.42 -1.39
C PHE A 46 -5.48 -5.95 -2.73
N LEU A 47 -5.59 -5.10 -3.75
CA LEU A 47 -5.10 -5.39 -5.09
C LEU A 47 -3.63 -4.98 -5.24
N PRO A 48 -2.90 -5.60 -6.19
CA PRO A 48 -1.51 -5.23 -6.47
C PRO A 48 -1.39 -3.77 -6.92
N LYS A 49 -0.30 -3.09 -6.52
CA LYS A 49 -0.06 -1.67 -6.84
C LYS A 49 -0.17 -1.32 -8.34
N ARG A 50 0.14 -2.28 -9.23
CA ARG A 50 0.04 -2.11 -10.70
C ARG A 50 -1.37 -1.81 -11.22
N VAL A 51 -2.42 -2.14 -10.45
CA VAL A 51 -3.81 -1.86 -10.86
C VAL A 51 -4.31 -0.51 -10.34
N CYS A 52 -3.52 0.18 -9.52
CA CYS A 52 -3.89 1.48 -8.99
C CYS A 52 -3.85 2.53 -10.10
N ASP A 53 -4.78 3.48 -10.07
CA ASP A 53 -4.79 4.63 -10.96
C ASP A 53 -3.76 5.67 -10.48
N VAL A 54 -2.62 5.67 -11.17
CA VAL A 54 -1.50 6.58 -10.89
C VAL A 54 -1.86 8.05 -11.14
N ARG A 55 -2.76 8.33 -12.08
CA ARG A 55 -3.18 9.71 -12.40
C ARG A 55 -4.13 10.26 -11.36
N ALA A 56 -4.97 9.41 -10.80
CA ALA A 56 -5.84 9.75 -9.67
C ALA A 56 -5.10 9.79 -8.33
N VAL A 57 -3.78 9.55 -8.31
CA VAL A 57 -2.97 9.47 -7.07
C VAL A 57 -3.53 8.42 -6.10
N GLU A 58 -4.03 7.31 -6.67
CA GLU A 58 -4.50 6.16 -5.91
C GLU A 58 -3.30 5.36 -5.38
N VAL A 59 -3.17 5.31 -4.05
CA VAL A 59 -2.07 4.61 -3.38
C VAL A 59 -2.42 3.16 -3.06
N ALA A 60 -3.70 2.83 -2.90
CA ALA A 60 -4.15 1.47 -2.73
C ALA A 60 -5.56 1.30 -3.29
N ARG A 61 -5.82 0.11 -3.82
CA ARG A 61 -7.15 -0.34 -4.23
C ARG A 61 -7.44 -1.67 -3.54
N ALA A 62 -8.69 -1.86 -3.13
CA ALA A 62 -9.12 -3.11 -2.50
C ALA A 62 -10.55 -3.45 -2.93
N TRP A 63 -10.92 -4.71 -2.73
CA TRP A 63 -12.31 -5.15 -2.73
C TRP A 63 -12.74 -5.42 -1.29
N ARG A 64 -13.87 -4.85 -0.88
CA ARG A 64 -14.53 -5.23 0.37
C ARG A 64 -15.68 -6.18 0.10
N LEU A 65 -15.87 -7.12 1.01
CA LEU A 65 -17.05 -7.96 1.09
C LEU A 65 -17.99 -7.36 2.14
N THR A 66 -19.23 -7.12 1.74
CA THR A 66 -20.35 -6.76 2.61
C THR A 66 -21.29 -7.96 2.75
N ASP A 67 -22.39 -7.80 3.50
CA ASP A 67 -23.42 -8.83 3.64
C ASP A 67 -24.10 -9.23 2.32
N HIS A 68 -24.08 -8.34 1.32
CA HIS A 68 -24.89 -8.49 0.12
C HIS A 68 -24.12 -8.26 -1.19
N SER A 69 -22.91 -7.71 -1.13
CA SER A 69 -22.18 -7.24 -2.31
C SER A 69 -20.67 -7.29 -2.12
N VAL A 70 -19.97 -7.27 -3.26
CA VAL A 70 -18.53 -6.99 -3.31
C VAL A 70 -18.36 -5.60 -3.87
N GLU A 71 -17.66 -4.73 -3.15
CA GLU A 71 -17.57 -3.30 -3.46
C GLU A 71 -16.11 -2.85 -3.54
N GLY A 72 -15.82 -1.95 -4.48
CA GLY A 72 -14.48 -1.41 -4.68
C GLY A 72 -14.16 -0.36 -3.62
N LEU A 73 -12.96 -0.42 -3.06
CA LEU A 73 -12.37 0.57 -2.18
C LEU A 73 -11.14 1.18 -2.83
N THR A 74 -11.05 2.50 -2.78
CA THR A 74 -9.96 3.28 -3.35
C THR A 74 -9.42 4.22 -2.28
N PHE A 75 -8.11 4.23 -2.12
CA PHE A 75 -7.38 5.08 -1.18
C PHE A 75 -6.50 6.03 -1.97
N THR A 76 -6.74 7.33 -1.85
CA THR A 76 -6.05 8.39 -2.59
C THR A 76 -5.38 9.36 -1.64
N VAL A 77 -4.21 9.87 -2.01
CA VAL A 77 -3.53 10.94 -1.27
C VAL A 77 -3.89 12.29 -1.92
N PRO A 78 -4.43 13.26 -1.18
CA PRO A 78 -4.76 14.57 -1.73
C PRO A 78 -3.46 15.29 -2.13
N ARG A 79 -3.30 15.61 -3.42
CA ARG A 79 -2.16 16.35 -3.97
C ARG A 79 -2.66 17.54 -4.79
N VAL A 80 -1.90 18.63 -4.73
CA VAL A 80 -2.24 19.88 -5.47
C VAL A 80 -1.91 19.76 -6.95
N LYS A 81 -0.83 19.04 -7.30
CA LYS A 81 -0.32 18.92 -8.68
C LYS A 81 -0.44 17.50 -9.21
N MET A 82 -1.63 17.12 -9.65
CA MET A 82 -1.94 15.76 -10.13
C MET A 82 -1.50 15.51 -11.59
N GLU A 83 -1.10 16.56 -12.30
CA GLU A 83 -0.58 16.50 -13.67
C GLU A 83 0.82 15.86 -13.76
N PHE A 84 1.55 15.81 -12.65
CA PHE A 84 2.86 15.18 -12.54
C PHE A 84 2.77 13.78 -11.93
N PHE A 85 3.69 12.92 -12.33
CA PHE A 85 3.87 11.62 -11.70
C PHE A 85 4.48 11.80 -10.31
N GLN A 86 3.76 11.30 -9.29
CA GLN A 86 4.15 11.38 -7.87
C GLN A 86 5.18 10.28 -7.55
N ASP A 87 6.44 10.52 -7.87
CA ASP A 87 7.51 9.52 -7.76
C ASP A 87 7.90 9.17 -6.32
N ASP A 88 7.47 9.99 -5.35
CA ASP A 88 7.50 9.69 -3.92
C ASP A 88 6.44 8.65 -3.50
N LEU A 89 5.26 8.65 -4.12
CA LEU A 89 4.18 7.71 -3.83
C LEU A 89 4.29 6.37 -4.58
N TYR A 90 5.01 6.37 -5.71
CA TYR A 90 5.16 5.21 -6.59
C TYR A 90 6.64 4.85 -6.81
N PRO A 91 7.34 4.35 -5.78
CA PRO A 91 8.69 3.81 -5.95
C PRO A 91 8.68 2.60 -6.91
N PRO A 92 9.86 2.18 -7.41
CA PRO A 92 9.99 0.94 -8.19
C PRO A 92 9.25 -0.23 -7.52
N THR A 93 8.22 -0.71 -8.19
CA THR A 93 7.26 -1.67 -7.63
C THR A 93 7.69 -3.09 -8.00
N GLN A 94 7.71 -3.99 -7.01
CA GLN A 94 8.07 -5.38 -7.22
C GLN A 94 7.11 -6.08 -8.20
N VAL A 95 7.69 -6.86 -9.10
CA VAL A 95 6.95 -7.72 -10.04
C VAL A 95 6.46 -8.94 -9.26
N THR A 96 5.15 -9.03 -9.03
CA THR A 96 4.53 -10.10 -8.23
C THR A 96 4.06 -11.30 -9.05
N TRP A 97 4.01 -11.18 -10.37
CA TRP A 97 3.51 -12.24 -11.27
C TRP A 97 4.62 -13.07 -11.92
N LYS A 98 5.89 -12.75 -11.64
CA LYS A 98 7.04 -13.55 -12.07
C LYS A 98 7.78 -14.08 -10.84
N PRO A 99 8.22 -15.34 -10.86
CA PRO A 99 9.08 -15.85 -9.80
C PRO A 99 10.46 -15.19 -9.88
N THR A 100 11.00 -14.79 -8.73
CA THR A 100 12.36 -14.24 -8.63
C THR A 100 13.43 -15.31 -8.84
N MET A 101 13.14 -16.54 -8.40
CA MET A 101 14.01 -17.70 -8.51
C MET A 101 13.17 -18.97 -8.47
N THR A 102 13.78 -20.09 -8.83
CA THR A 102 13.14 -21.41 -8.70
C THR A 102 13.15 -21.89 -7.25
N ALA A 103 12.26 -22.84 -6.92
CA ALA A 103 12.21 -23.44 -5.59
C ALA A 103 13.53 -24.12 -5.20
N ALA A 104 14.19 -24.78 -6.16
CA ALA A 104 15.48 -25.46 -5.93
C ALA A 104 16.60 -24.47 -5.58
N GLU A 105 16.71 -23.34 -6.29
CA GLU A 105 17.68 -22.28 -5.98
C GLU A 105 17.44 -21.68 -4.60
N TRP A 106 16.18 -21.47 -4.21
CA TRP A 106 15.85 -20.95 -2.89
C TRP A 106 16.21 -21.95 -1.78
N LEU A 107 15.86 -23.23 -1.97
CA LEU A 107 16.20 -24.32 -1.04
C LEU A 107 17.72 -24.53 -0.93
N SER A 108 18.49 -24.24 -1.97
CA SER A 108 19.95 -24.26 -1.94
C SER A 108 20.56 -23.02 -1.26
N GLY A 109 19.74 -22.14 -0.68
CA GLY A 109 20.19 -20.96 0.05
C GLY A 109 20.36 -19.69 -0.79
N SER A 110 19.93 -19.68 -2.05
CA SER A 110 20.00 -18.47 -2.88
C SER A 110 19.00 -17.41 -2.38
N ASN A 111 19.45 -16.15 -2.34
CA ASN A 111 18.60 -15.01 -2.01
C ASN A 111 18.78 -13.91 -3.06
N ARG A 112 17.83 -13.80 -3.98
CA ARG A 112 17.79 -12.78 -5.05
C ARG A 112 16.67 -11.80 -4.76
N GLN A 113 16.93 -10.53 -5.08
CA GLN A 113 15.92 -9.48 -5.00
C GLN A 113 14.93 -9.63 -6.17
N ALA A 114 13.64 -9.42 -5.90
CA ALA A 114 12.62 -9.41 -6.94
C ALA A 114 12.86 -8.30 -7.96
N GLU A 115 12.56 -8.58 -9.24
CA GLU A 115 12.52 -7.58 -10.30
C GLU A 115 11.56 -6.45 -9.90
N THR A 116 11.91 -5.20 -10.23
CA THR A 116 11.05 -4.04 -9.98
C THR A 116 10.75 -3.31 -11.30
N ILE A 117 9.57 -2.71 -11.39
CA ILE A 117 9.14 -1.90 -12.53
C ILE A 117 8.66 -0.52 -12.08
N SER A 118 8.79 0.48 -12.95
CA SER A 118 8.16 1.77 -12.73
C SER A 118 6.69 1.72 -13.13
N LEU A 119 5.82 2.32 -12.31
CA LEU A 119 4.40 2.48 -12.62
C LEU A 119 4.11 3.79 -13.37
N ARG A 120 5.14 4.56 -13.75
CA ARG A 120 4.98 5.85 -14.43
C ARG A 120 4.41 5.66 -15.84
N PRO A 121 3.28 6.31 -16.16
CA PRO A 121 2.79 6.36 -17.54
C PRO A 121 3.78 7.08 -18.47
N PRO A 122 3.94 6.67 -19.74
CA PRO A 122 4.94 7.23 -20.65
C PRO A 122 4.82 8.75 -20.88
N ASP A 123 3.62 9.29 -20.76
CA ASP A 123 3.27 10.69 -20.99
C ASP A 123 3.36 11.58 -19.74
N MET A 124 3.65 11.01 -18.56
CA MET A 124 3.74 11.77 -17.31
C MET A 124 5.19 12.08 -16.92
N THR A 125 5.43 13.35 -16.57
CA THR A 125 6.73 13.81 -16.06
C THR A 125 6.81 13.64 -14.53
N PRO A 126 7.92 13.13 -13.96
CA PRO A 126 8.11 13.02 -12.50
C PRO A 126 8.10 14.37 -11.77
N CYS A 127 7.55 14.40 -10.57
CA CYS A 127 7.49 15.59 -9.73
C CYS A 127 8.89 16.08 -9.31
N LYS A 128 9.81 15.17 -8.94
CA LYS A 128 11.17 15.56 -8.49
C LYS A 128 12.03 16.27 -9.55
N THR A 129 11.69 16.19 -10.83
CA THR A 129 12.47 16.83 -11.90
C THR A 129 12.28 18.35 -11.94
N GLN A 130 11.27 18.91 -11.26
CA GLN A 130 11.07 20.35 -11.13
C GLN A 130 11.39 20.81 -9.70
N GLY A 131 12.60 21.32 -9.51
CA GLY A 131 13.10 21.75 -8.20
C GLY A 131 12.10 22.65 -7.45
N ARG A 132 11.66 22.16 -6.29
CA ARG A 132 11.29 22.89 -5.06
C ARG A 132 10.83 21.86 -4.02
N GLU A 133 11.64 21.71 -2.98
CA GLU A 133 11.36 20.90 -1.79
C GLU A 133 10.08 21.41 -1.10
N LEU A 134 9.03 20.60 -1.16
CA LEU A 134 8.07 20.51 -0.05
C LEU A 134 8.06 19.03 0.34
N PHE A 135 9.01 18.69 1.20
CA PHE A 135 9.08 17.39 1.84
C PHE A 135 7.84 17.22 2.73
N ILE A 136 6.86 16.47 2.23
CA ILE A 136 6.30 15.42 3.07
C ILE A 136 7.03 14.17 2.61
N ASN A 137 8.10 13.81 3.32
CA ASN A 137 8.85 12.59 3.06
C ASN A 137 7.94 11.40 3.39
N PHE A 138 7.12 10.96 2.44
CA PHE A 138 6.64 9.57 2.41
C PHE A 138 7.79 8.67 1.94
N SER A 139 8.94 8.76 2.64
CA SER A 139 10.10 7.87 2.45
C SER A 139 9.77 6.46 2.93
N CYS A 140 8.85 6.33 3.88
CA CYS A 140 8.41 5.04 4.37
C CYS A 140 7.14 4.58 3.68
N CYS A 141 7.17 3.32 3.26
CA CYS A 141 6.05 2.58 2.72
C CYS A 141 4.76 2.92 3.48
N PHE A 142 3.75 3.49 2.81
CA PHE A 142 2.38 3.44 3.33
C PHE A 142 2.01 1.96 3.51
N ILE A 143 2.10 1.48 4.74
CA ILE A 143 1.50 0.23 5.14
C ILE A 143 0.13 0.62 5.65
N VAL A 144 -0.91 0.34 4.87
CA VAL A 144 -2.27 0.33 5.43
C VAL A 144 -2.31 -0.81 6.44
N VAL A 145 -2.00 -0.51 7.70
CA VAL A 145 -2.11 -1.45 8.81
C VAL A 145 -3.59 -1.54 9.16
N VAL A 146 -4.28 -2.46 8.49
CA VAL A 146 -5.59 -2.91 8.93
C VAL A 146 -5.43 -3.62 10.26
N LYS A 147 -6.16 -3.16 11.28
CA LYS A 147 -6.15 -3.57 12.69
C LYS A 147 -5.63 -5.00 12.91
N VAL A 148 -4.39 -5.09 13.41
CA VAL A 148 -3.84 -6.33 13.95
C VAL A 148 -4.20 -6.38 15.43
N THR A 149 -5.22 -7.14 15.79
CA THR A 149 -5.35 -7.60 17.18
C THR A 149 -4.30 -8.70 17.38
N ILE A 150 -3.12 -8.34 17.86
CA ILE A 150 -2.18 -9.33 18.38
C ILE A 150 -2.76 -9.79 19.71
N VAL A 151 -3.44 -10.94 19.72
CA VAL A 151 -3.67 -11.67 20.96
C VAL A 151 -2.33 -12.32 21.29
N ILE A 152 -1.57 -11.69 22.19
CA ILE A 152 -0.45 -12.35 22.86
C ILE A 152 -1.10 -13.19 23.96
N GLU A 153 -1.42 -14.44 23.67
CA GLU A 153 -1.53 -15.44 24.73
C GLU A 153 -0.11 -15.87 25.11
N TYR A 154 0.21 -15.76 26.40
CA TYR A 154 1.47 -16.18 27.00
C TYR A 154 1.60 -17.71 27.02
#